data_AF-A0A2T3J6L3-F1
#
_entry.id   AF-A0A2T3J6L3-F1
#
_cell.length_a   1.000
_cell.length_b   1.000
_cell.length_c   1.000
_cell.angle_alpha   90.00
_cell.angle_beta   90.00
_cell.angle_gamma   90.00
#
_symmetry.space_group_name_H-M   'P 1'
#
loop_
_entity.id
_entity.type
_entity.pdbx_description
1 polymer ?
#
loop_
_entity_poly.entity_id
_entity_poly.type
_entity_poly.pdbx_seq_one_letter_code
_entity_poly.pdbx_strand_id
1 'polypeptide(L)'
;MKNIVFNSIKTPDGTVLISRHQHDYVIYLDANGETYMVDGGTGYLKRNVNSEPFEELSIYSDAPHDEIRQGFYWGTRGKDGNQPVEFKPLKTLDTDHIEAIIQTQTNQPSWRIEIFKAELAFRKKSS
;
A
#
# COMPACT_ATOMS: atom_id res chain seq x y z
N MET A 1 -0.83 6.02 17.67
CA MET A 1 0.10 6.35 16.57
C MET A 1 -0.52 5.89 15.26
N LYS A 2 -0.41 6.68 14.20
CA LYS A 2 -0.91 6.33 12.86
C LYS A 2 0.15 5.49 12.14
N ASN A 3 -0.27 4.46 11.42
CA ASN A 3 0.65 3.61 10.65
C ASN A 3 0.59 4.01 9.17
N ILE A 4 1.72 3.91 8.47
CA ILE A 4 1.75 4.09 7.01
C ILE A 4 1.12 2.84 6.37
N VAL A 5 0.10 3.05 5.55
CA VAL A 5 -0.63 2.02 4.80
C VAL A 5 -0.07 1.89 3.39
N PHE A 6 0.24 3.04 2.79
CA PHE A 6 0.76 3.17 1.43
C PHE A 6 1.84 4.24 1.41
N ASN A 7 2.99 3.95 0.82
CA ASN A 7 4.13 4.84 0.74
C ASN A 7 4.37 5.15 -0.74
N SER A 8 3.93 6.33 -1.18
CA SER A 8 3.92 6.67 -2.60
C SER A 8 4.00 8.17 -2.85
N ILE A 9 4.63 8.54 -3.95
CA ILE A 9 4.62 9.90 -4.49
C ILE A 9 4.29 9.86 -5.98
N LYS A 10 3.86 11.00 -6.51
CA LYS A 10 3.76 11.24 -7.95
C LYS A 10 4.68 12.37 -8.36
N THR A 11 5.53 12.12 -9.34
CA THR A 11 6.48 13.10 -9.88
C THR A 11 5.78 14.11 -10.79
N PRO A 12 6.43 15.23 -11.14
CA PRO A 12 5.85 16.25 -12.02
C PRO A 12 5.42 15.72 -13.39
N ASP A 13 6.12 14.75 -13.98
CA ASP A 13 5.72 14.11 -15.24
C ASP A 13 4.53 13.15 -15.10
N GLY A 14 4.05 12.93 -13.87
CA GLY A 14 2.92 12.08 -13.55
C GLY A 14 3.28 10.64 -13.17
N THR A 15 4.56 10.27 -13.14
CA THR A 15 5.00 8.94 -12.75
C THR A 15 4.77 8.69 -11.26
N VAL A 16 4.16 7.55 -10.92
CA VAL A 16 3.89 7.16 -9.53
C VAL A 16 4.96 6.19 -9.04
N LEU A 17 5.66 6.54 -7.96
CA LEU A 17 6.60 5.68 -7.26
C LEU A 17 5.95 5.10 -6.01
N ILE A 18 6.24 3.83 -5.71
CA ILE A 18 5.65 3.10 -4.59
C ILE A 18 6.74 2.28 -3.91
N SER A 19 6.94 2.47 -2.60
CA SER A 19 7.82 1.65 -1.76
C SER A 19 6.96 0.68 -0.93
N ARG A 20 7.17 -0.62 -1.08
CA ARG A 20 6.31 -1.68 -0.51
C ARG A 20 6.88 -2.30 0.77
N HIS A 21 8.20 -2.32 0.93
CA HIS A 21 8.87 -2.85 2.12
C HIS A 21 9.96 -1.90 2.63
N GLN A 22 10.44 -2.11 3.86
CA GLN A 22 11.28 -1.16 4.59
C GLN A 22 12.62 -0.80 3.90
N HIS A 23 13.11 -1.70 3.04
CA HIS A 23 14.33 -1.55 2.26
C HIS A 23 14.00 -1.65 0.76
N ASP A 24 13.05 -0.83 0.30
CA ASP A 24 12.55 -0.80 -1.08
C ASP A 24 12.87 0.58 -1.67
N TYR A 25 14.15 0.79 -2.00
CA TYR A 25 14.66 2.04 -2.54
C TYR A 25 14.31 2.16 -4.02
N VAL A 26 13.23 2.89 -4.31
CA VAL A 26 12.72 3.13 -5.65
C VAL A 26 13.17 4.51 -6.12
N ILE A 27 13.73 4.58 -7.33
CA ILE A 27 14.19 5.82 -7.95
C ILE A 27 13.65 5.96 -9.38
N TYR A 28 13.50 7.19 -9.82
CA TYR A 28 13.10 7.52 -11.18
C TYR A 28 13.67 8.86 -11.60
N LEU A 29 14.14 8.96 -12.84
CA LEU A 29 14.58 10.21 -13.47
C LEU A 29 13.37 10.80 -14.21
N ASP A 30 12.87 11.93 -13.72
CA ASP A 30 11.70 12.60 -14.26
C ASP A 30 12.04 13.39 -15.54
N ALA A 31 11.02 13.70 -16.34
CA ALA A 31 11.17 14.52 -17.54
C ALA A 31 11.74 15.93 -17.27
N ASN A 32 11.58 16.47 -16.06
CA ASN A 32 12.19 17.73 -15.65
C ASN A 32 13.71 17.64 -15.40
N GLY A 33 14.30 16.44 -15.49
CA GLY A 33 15.73 16.19 -15.34
C GLY A 33 16.18 15.95 -13.89
N GLU A 34 15.28 16.03 -12.91
CA GLU A 34 15.57 15.68 -11.52
C GLU A 34 15.27 14.19 -11.25
N THR A 35 16.03 13.58 -10.32
CA THR A 35 15.71 12.23 -9.83
C THR A 35 14.78 12.34 -8.64
N TYR A 36 13.77 11.49 -8.56
CA TYR A 36 12.89 11.34 -7.40
C TYR A 36 13.08 9.97 -6.76
N MET A 37 12.94 9.88 -5.44
CA MET A 37 13.07 8.62 -4.72
C MET A 37 12.08 8.42 -3.59
N VAL A 38 11.75 7.16 -3.34
CA VAL A 38 10.85 6.67 -2.30
C VAL A 38 11.48 5.44 -1.64
N ASP A 39 11.52 5.40 -0.31
CA ASP A 39 11.98 4.24 0.46
C ASP A 39 11.24 4.15 1.82
N GLY A 40 11.40 3.02 2.51
CA GLY A 40 10.95 2.81 3.88
C GLY A 40 9.64 2.01 4.04
N GLY A 41 8.98 1.64 2.95
CA GLY A 41 7.74 0.86 2.96
C GLY A 41 6.72 1.44 3.95
N THR A 42 6.15 0.60 4.81
CA THR A 42 5.22 1.03 5.87
C THR A 42 5.91 1.46 7.17
N GLY A 43 7.24 1.39 7.24
CA GLY A 43 8.02 1.67 8.46
C GLY A 43 8.33 3.16 8.63
N TYR A 44 8.69 3.83 7.55
CA TYR A 44 8.99 5.26 7.51
C TYR A 44 8.87 5.81 6.09
N LEU A 45 8.76 7.13 5.94
CA LEU A 45 8.84 7.80 4.65
C LEU A 45 10.24 8.39 4.49
N LYS A 46 10.89 8.08 3.37
CA LYS A 46 12.17 8.67 2.98
C LYS A 46 12.08 9.15 1.53
N ARG A 47 12.47 10.41 1.31
CA ARG A 47 12.43 11.15 0.05
C ARG A 47 13.73 11.94 -0.12
N ASN A 48 14.08 12.28 -1.34
CA ASN A 48 15.08 13.31 -1.61
C ASN A 48 14.41 14.69 -1.70
N VAL A 49 15.23 15.74 -1.67
CA VAL A 49 14.80 17.12 -1.89
C VAL A 49 15.01 17.44 -3.36
N ASN A 50 13.97 17.99 -3.97
CA ASN A 50 13.90 18.36 -5.38
C ASN A 50 13.53 19.84 -5.49
N SER A 51 13.94 20.49 -6.58
CA SER A 51 13.59 21.88 -6.85
C SER A 51 12.12 21.98 -7.25
N GLU A 52 11.64 21.03 -8.05
CA GLU A 52 10.21 20.90 -8.37
C GLU A 52 9.56 19.86 -7.43
N PRO A 53 8.50 20.23 -6.69
CA PRO A 53 7.91 19.34 -5.71
C PRO A 53 7.16 18.17 -6.35
N PHE A 54 7.27 17.00 -5.73
CA PHE A 54 6.36 15.87 -6.01
C PHE A 54 5.02 16.07 -5.29
N GLU A 55 3.99 15.36 -5.76
CA GLU A 55 2.72 15.19 -5.06
C GLU A 55 2.85 14.01 -4.07
N GLU A 56 2.53 14.23 -2.79
CA GLU A 56 2.54 13.19 -1.77
C GLU A 56 1.24 12.37 -1.84
N LEU A 57 1.37 11.05 -2.02
CA LEU A 57 0.25 10.11 -2.17
C LEU A 57 0.21 9.07 -1.04
N SER A 58 1.03 9.21 -0.01
CA SER A 58 1.06 8.26 1.11
C SER A 58 -0.24 8.27 1.90
N ILE A 59 -0.72 7.08 2.27
CA ILE A 59 -1.96 6.86 3.02
C ILE A 59 -1.60 6.37 4.42
N TYR A 60 -2.34 6.85 5.41
CA TYR A 60 -2.20 6.44 6.81
C TYR A 60 -3.41 5.64 7.28
N SER A 61 -3.24 4.89 8.37
CA SER A 61 -4.25 3.95 8.90
C SER A 61 -5.53 4.60 9.43
N ASP A 62 -5.57 5.93 9.51
CA ASP A 62 -6.73 6.73 9.92
C ASP A 62 -7.37 7.50 8.76
N ALA A 63 -6.89 7.30 7.53
CA ALA A 63 -7.55 7.80 6.34
C ALA A 63 -8.95 7.18 6.17
N PRO A 64 -9.85 7.79 5.38
CA PRO A 64 -11.13 7.20 5.04
C PRO A 64 -11.00 5.77 4.50
N HIS A 65 -11.95 4.90 4.83
CA HIS A 65 -11.92 3.49 4.43
C HIS A 65 -11.79 3.31 2.91
N ASP A 66 -12.43 4.18 2.12
CA ASP A 66 -12.36 4.15 0.66
C ASP A 66 -10.96 4.44 0.12
N GLU A 67 -10.15 5.24 0.81
CA GLU A 67 -8.75 5.47 0.46
C GLU A 67 -7.90 4.27 0.88
N ILE A 68 -8.08 3.78 2.12
CA ILE A 68 -7.34 2.63 2.65
C ILE A 68 -7.54 1.40 1.76
N ARG A 69 -8.77 1.07 1.36
CA ARG A 69 -9.03 -0.13 0.53
C ARG A 69 -8.44 -0.03 -0.89
N GLN A 70 -8.10 1.18 -1.33
CA GLN A 70 -7.47 1.44 -2.62
C GLN A 70 -5.93 1.42 -2.52
N GLY A 71 -5.35 1.95 -1.46
CA GLY A 71 -3.89 2.02 -1.29
C GLY A 71 -3.28 0.93 -0.41
N PHE A 72 -4.05 0.14 0.34
CA PHE A 72 -3.51 -1.02 1.04
C PHE A 72 -3.35 -2.18 0.06
N TYR A 73 -2.09 -2.52 -0.26
CA TYR A 73 -1.76 -3.64 -1.12
C TYR A 73 -1.40 -4.89 -0.32
N TRP A 74 -1.87 -6.04 -0.81
CA TRP A 74 -1.52 -7.35 -0.31
C TRP A 74 -0.85 -8.20 -1.39
N GLY A 75 0.27 -8.84 -1.04
CA GLY A 75 0.96 -9.78 -1.92
C GLY A 75 0.28 -11.15 -1.89
N THR A 76 -0.18 -11.63 -3.04
CA THR A 76 -0.78 -12.95 -3.21
C THR A 76 -0.05 -13.76 -4.28
N ARG A 77 -0.10 -15.09 -4.18
CA ARG A 77 0.49 -16.05 -5.13
C ARG A 77 -0.58 -16.91 -5.82
N GLY A 78 -1.77 -16.33 -6.01
CA GLY A 78 -2.96 -17.05 -6.47
C GLY A 78 -3.54 -17.99 -5.40
N LYS A 79 -4.67 -18.62 -5.73
CA LYS A 79 -5.43 -19.48 -4.80
C LYS A 79 -4.60 -20.64 -4.24
N ASP A 80 -3.77 -21.26 -5.08
CA ASP A 80 -2.95 -22.41 -4.71
C ASP A 80 -1.57 -22.01 -4.15
N GLY A 81 -1.25 -20.71 -4.08
CA GLY A 81 0.01 -20.20 -3.54
C GLY A 81 1.25 -20.38 -4.43
N ASN A 82 1.08 -20.91 -5.65
CA ASN A 82 2.19 -21.31 -6.54
C ASN A 82 2.54 -20.28 -7.62
N GLN A 83 1.78 -19.20 -7.75
CA GLN A 83 2.04 -18.18 -8.76
C GLN A 83 3.11 -17.18 -8.27
N PRO A 84 3.72 -16.40 -9.19
CA PRO A 84 4.53 -15.25 -8.82
C PRO A 84 3.75 -14.30 -7.89
N VAL A 85 4.46 -13.58 -7.03
CA VAL A 85 3.82 -12.61 -6.14
C VAL A 85 3.21 -11.48 -6.98
N GLU A 86 1.91 -11.31 -6.84
CA GLU A 86 1.16 -10.19 -7.37
C GLU A 86 0.67 -9.33 -6.20
N PHE A 87 0.89 -8.01 -6.26
CA PHE A 87 0.38 -7.08 -5.26
C PHE A 87 -0.98 -6.54 -5.71
N LYS A 88 -2.02 -6.83 -4.93
CA LYS A 88 -3.40 -6.40 -5.23
C LYS A 88 -3.91 -5.40 -4.19
N PRO A 89 -4.65 -4.36 -4.60
CA PRO A 89 -5.39 -3.51 -3.67
C PRO A 89 -6.41 -4.33 -2.89
N LEU A 90 -6.61 -4.01 -1.62
CA LEU A 90 -7.57 -4.67 -0.73
C LEU A 90 -8.97 -4.77 -1.34
N LYS A 91 -9.46 -3.71 -1.98
CA LYS A 91 -10.79 -3.68 -2.61
C LYS A 91 -11.00 -4.76 -3.68
N THR A 92 -9.92 -5.28 -4.25
CA THR A 92 -9.96 -6.29 -5.34
C THR A 92 -9.88 -7.72 -4.84
N LEU A 93 -9.54 -7.94 -3.57
CA LEU A 93 -9.56 -9.27 -2.97
C LEU A 93 -11.01 -9.70 -2.74
N ASP A 94 -11.34 -10.96 -2.99
CA ASP A 94 -12.65 -11.50 -2.61
C ASP A 94 -12.77 -11.69 -1.08
N THR A 95 -14.00 -11.92 -0.61
CA THR A 95 -14.29 -12.02 0.83
C THR A 95 -13.62 -13.24 1.47
N ASP A 96 -13.69 -14.39 0.82
CA ASP A 96 -13.10 -15.65 1.29
C ASP A 96 -11.57 -15.53 1.47
N HIS A 97 -10.91 -14.84 0.55
CA HIS A 97 -9.47 -14.59 0.60
C HIS A 97 -9.11 -13.67 1.78
N ILE A 98 -9.90 -12.62 2.03
CA ILE A 98 -9.67 -11.75 3.21
C ILE A 98 -9.84 -12.56 4.51
N GLU A 99 -10.86 -13.41 4.59
CA GLU A 99 -11.07 -14.28 5.75
C GLU A 99 -9.91 -15.27 5.94
N ALA A 100 -9.44 -15.89 4.86
CA ALA A 100 -8.28 -16.78 4.89
C ALA A 100 -6.99 -16.07 5.34
N ILE A 101 -6.77 -14.81 4.92
CA ILE A 101 -5.63 -14.00 5.38
C ILE A 101 -5.71 -13.80 6.90
N ILE A 102 -6.87 -13.39 7.43
CA ILE A 102 -7.06 -13.16 8.87
C ILE A 102 -6.81 -14.45 9.67
N GLN A 103 -7.24 -15.60 9.16
CA GLN A 103 -7.08 -16.89 9.84
C GLN A 103 -5.64 -17.42 9.82
N THR A 104 -4.92 -17.22 8.72
CA THR A 104 -3.61 -17.86 8.49
C THR A 104 -2.42 -16.96 8.81
N GLN A 105 -2.55 -15.65 8.64
CA GLN A 105 -1.43 -14.69 8.76
C GLN A 105 -1.32 -14.12 10.17
N THR A 106 -1.22 -14.99 11.17
CA THR A 106 -1.26 -14.64 12.61
C THR A 106 -0.08 -13.79 13.09
N ASN A 107 1.03 -13.77 12.34
CA ASN A 107 2.22 -12.97 12.65
C ASN A 107 2.13 -11.52 12.15
N GLN A 108 1.05 -11.13 11.47
CA GLN A 108 0.87 -9.75 11.03
C GLN A 108 0.61 -8.83 12.24
N PRO A 109 1.09 -7.57 12.20
CA PRO A 109 0.76 -6.62 13.25
C PRO A 109 -0.74 -6.35 13.28
N SER A 110 -1.28 -6.16 14.48
CA SER A 110 -2.72 -6.04 14.73
C SER A 110 -3.39 -4.98 13.87
N TRP A 111 -2.75 -3.81 13.66
CA TRP A 111 -3.31 -2.73 12.84
C TRP A 111 -3.56 -3.14 11.39
N ARG A 112 -2.75 -4.04 10.80
CA ARG A 112 -3.00 -4.56 9.44
C ARG A 112 -4.18 -5.51 9.43
N ILE A 113 -4.31 -6.34 10.45
CA ILE A 113 -5.46 -7.25 10.60
C ILE A 113 -6.76 -6.45 10.77
N GLU A 114 -6.74 -5.34 11.50
CA GLU A 114 -7.91 -4.46 11.65
C GLU A 114 -8.35 -3.82 10.32
N ILE A 115 -7.43 -3.51 9.41
CA ILE A 115 -7.78 -3.04 8.05
C ILE A 115 -8.57 -4.10 7.28
N PHE A 116 -8.17 -5.37 7.35
CA PHE A 116 -8.90 -6.47 6.71
C PHE A 116 -10.30 -6.66 7.30
N LYS A 117 -10.41 -6.62 8.64
CA LYS A 117 -11.72 -6.70 9.33
C LYS A 117 -12.62 -5.52 8.97
N ALA A 118 -12.07 -4.31 8.84
CA ALA A 118 -12.80 -3.14 8.42
C ALA A 118 -13.39 -3.31 7.01
N GLU A 119 -12.63 -3.89 6.06
CA GLU A 119 -13.15 -4.19 4.71
C GLU A 119 -14.28 -5.22 4.74
N LEU A 120 -14.19 -6.28 5.55
CA LEU A 120 -15.30 -7.22 5.71
C LEU A 120 -16.56 -6.55 6.28
N ALA A 121 -16.39 -5.68 7.28
CA ALA A 121 -17.50 -4.93 7.87
C ALA A 121 -18.12 -3.95 6.86
N PHE A 122 -17.30 -3.29 6.04
CA PHE A 122 -17.75 -2.40 4.97
C PHE A 122 -18.58 -3.14 3.93
N ARG A 123 -18.14 -4.34 3.49
CA ARG A 123 -18.89 -5.18 2.54
C ARG A 123 -20.25 -5.60 3.08
N LYS A 124 -20.31 -6.04 4.35
CA LYS A 124 -21.56 -6.43 5.01
C LYS A 124 -22.58 -5.30 5.12
N LYS A 125 -22.13 -4.05 5.28
CA LYS A 125 -23.02 -2.87 5.31
C LYS A 125 -23.54 -2.47 3.92
N SER A 126 -22.85 -2.92 2.86
CA SER A 126 -23.16 -2.59 1.47
C SER A 126 -23.94 -3.69 0.75
N SER A 127 -24.25 -4.79 1.45
CA SER A 127 -25.07 -5.92 0.97
C SER A 127 -26.47 -5.84 1.56
#